data_AF-A0AAI8YSA2-F1
#
_entry.id   AF-A0AAI8YSA2-F1
#
_cell.length_a   1.000
_cell.length_b   1.000
_cell.length_c   1.000
_cell.angle_alpha   90.00
_cell.angle_beta   90.00
_cell.angle_gamma   90.00
#
_symmetry.space_group_name_H-M   'P 1'
#
loop_
_entity.id
_entity.type
_entity.pdbx_description
1 polymer ?
#
loop_
_entity_poly.entity_id
_entity_poly.type
_entity_poly.pdbx_seq_one_letter_code
_entity_poly.pdbx_strand_id
1 'polypeptide(L)'
;MATATLEWFGATTYRLRSNGLTIFLDAWLDRPDCLPQYLDIDSIHEADYVFISHAHFDHLPGADRIALQTGATVIGNGEAIHLLRQAGVPDEQLLPVAGGERIPLYTRSTLEKARRGELPTTDDRPPGAPVLPHPSLAAAAVHVWPVLHCLMPGASHADIPEVMDTGKVYCGSAPYACTLDVTFGMKYGLLRIGEHVPREQMDAGMRSFAAYVHRAAVKNCMFHFDGGQLLYNFLLGERHVLCWNAHLGGYRGILEALEPRPDVLIQAIAGRANLNGRPFEGSAAEFAVCVSDWLGDPAQVIWCLHDEAPIKPWTVDVQPATKLVEDKTRSRVRRLEPAVENELSWRV
;
A
#
# COMPACT_ATOMS: atom_id res chain seq x y z
N MET A 1 -18.71 -20.41 -4.16
CA MET A 1 -18.26 -19.06 -3.76
C MET A 1 -17.13 -18.68 -4.68
N ALA A 2 -17.03 -17.44 -5.14
CA ALA A 2 -15.91 -17.04 -5.98
C ALA A 2 -14.63 -17.04 -5.11
N THR A 3 -13.62 -17.79 -5.53
CA THR A 3 -12.31 -17.80 -4.90
C THR A 3 -11.67 -16.41 -5.05
N ALA A 4 -10.99 -15.94 -4.01
CA ALA A 4 -10.19 -14.73 -4.09
C ALA A 4 -8.71 -15.12 -4.23
N THR A 5 -8.00 -14.49 -5.17
CA THR A 5 -6.58 -14.73 -5.40
C THR A 5 -5.77 -13.47 -5.19
N LEU A 6 -4.52 -13.64 -4.75
CA LEU A 6 -3.57 -12.57 -4.51
C LEU A 6 -2.24 -12.92 -5.17
N GLU A 7 -1.70 -11.97 -5.94
CA GLU A 7 -0.36 -12.03 -6.51
C GLU A 7 0.46 -10.86 -5.97
N TRP A 8 1.74 -11.08 -5.66
CA TRP A 8 2.65 -10.05 -5.17
C TRP A 8 3.73 -9.77 -6.18
N PHE A 9 4.02 -8.49 -6.42
CA PHE A 9 5.01 -8.05 -7.40
C PHE A 9 6.16 -7.25 -6.78
N GLY A 10 6.34 -7.27 -5.46
CA GLY A 10 7.39 -6.54 -4.73
C GLY A 10 6.86 -5.29 -4.01
N ALA A 11 7.62 -4.84 -3.00
CA ALA A 11 7.23 -3.83 -2.02
C ALA A 11 5.80 -4.06 -1.52
N THR A 12 4.88 -3.17 -1.88
CA THR A 12 3.46 -3.21 -1.54
C THR A 12 2.56 -3.41 -2.75
N THR A 13 3.12 -3.79 -3.91
CA THR A 13 2.36 -3.95 -5.15
C THR A 13 1.73 -5.34 -5.25
N TYR A 14 0.40 -5.39 -5.30
CA TYR A 14 -0.36 -6.63 -5.42
C TYR A 14 -1.42 -6.56 -6.52
N ARG A 15 -1.79 -7.73 -7.06
CA ARG A 15 -3.06 -7.91 -7.80
C ARG A 15 -3.97 -8.83 -7.00
N LEU A 16 -5.12 -8.31 -6.61
CA LEU A 16 -6.21 -9.01 -5.93
C LEU A 16 -7.33 -9.27 -6.94
N ARG A 17 -7.73 -10.53 -7.12
CA ARG A 17 -8.91 -10.89 -7.90
C ARG A 17 -9.96 -11.49 -7.00
N SER A 18 -11.19 -10.96 -7.05
CA SER A 18 -12.31 -11.47 -6.27
C SER A 18 -13.63 -10.94 -6.83
N ASN A 19 -14.70 -11.75 -6.78
CA ASN A 19 -16.05 -11.35 -7.22
C ASN A 19 -16.12 -10.75 -8.63
N GLY A 20 -15.25 -11.20 -9.54
CA GLY A 20 -15.14 -10.66 -10.90
C GLY A 20 -14.49 -9.27 -11.00
N LEU A 21 -13.85 -8.81 -9.92
CA LEU A 21 -13.03 -7.60 -9.88
C LEU A 21 -11.55 -7.95 -10.01
N THR A 22 -10.81 -7.10 -10.71
CA THR A 22 -9.34 -7.08 -10.74
C THR A 22 -8.83 -5.78 -10.11
N ILE A 23 -8.16 -5.89 -8.97
CA ILE A 23 -7.76 -4.76 -8.14
C ILE A 23 -6.25 -4.75 -7.99
N PHE A 24 -5.61 -3.61 -8.23
CA PHE A 24 -4.22 -3.37 -7.85
C PHE A 24 -4.13 -2.63 -6.52
N LEU A 25 -3.21 -3.08 -5.66
CA LEU A 25 -2.85 -2.40 -4.41
C LEU A 25 -1.44 -1.84 -4.59
N ASP A 26 -1.28 -0.53 -4.54
CA ASP A 26 -0.13 0.21 -5.05
C ASP A 26 0.25 -0.19 -6.49
N ALA A 27 1.29 0.42 -7.04
CA ALA A 27 1.58 0.27 -8.46
C ALA A 27 3.07 0.34 -8.84
N TRP A 28 4.01 0.14 -7.90
CA TRP A 28 5.46 0.27 -8.14
C TRP A 28 6.04 -0.83 -9.04
N LEU A 29 5.67 -0.74 -10.31
CA LEU A 29 6.02 -1.65 -11.41
C LEU A 29 7.05 -1.02 -12.36
N ASP A 30 7.05 0.31 -12.51
CA ASP A 30 8.21 1.04 -13.02
C ASP A 30 9.17 1.22 -11.86
N ARG A 31 10.22 0.38 -11.80
CA ARG A 31 11.16 0.28 -10.67
C ARG A 31 12.62 0.40 -11.14
N PRO A 32 13.58 0.62 -10.23
CA PRO A 32 15.00 0.63 -10.57
C PRO A 32 15.44 -0.65 -11.28
N ASP A 33 16.26 -0.52 -12.32
CA ASP A 33 16.68 -1.64 -13.21
C ASP A 33 17.49 -2.74 -12.51
N CYS A 34 17.96 -2.46 -11.29
CA CYS A 34 18.71 -3.44 -10.50
C CYS A 34 17.80 -4.41 -9.74
N LEU A 35 16.50 -4.11 -9.66
CA LEU A 35 15.51 -4.95 -8.99
C LEU A 35 14.82 -5.86 -10.00
N PRO A 36 14.36 -7.05 -9.57
CA PRO A 36 13.59 -7.94 -10.42
C PRO A 36 12.25 -7.30 -10.83
N GLN A 37 11.93 -7.42 -12.11
CA GLN A 37 10.64 -7.05 -12.67
C GLN A 37 9.78 -8.32 -12.84
N TYR A 38 8.75 -8.43 -12.00
CA TYR A 38 7.89 -9.62 -11.97
C TYR A 38 6.64 -9.50 -12.85
N LEU A 39 6.24 -8.27 -13.18
CA LEU A 39 5.12 -7.98 -14.06
C LEU A 39 5.50 -6.82 -14.98
N ASP A 40 5.32 -7.04 -16.28
CA ASP A 40 5.41 -5.97 -17.26
C ASP A 40 4.12 -5.15 -17.22
N ILE A 41 4.25 -3.87 -16.91
CA ILE A 41 3.12 -2.94 -16.80
C ILE A 41 2.35 -2.81 -18.13
N ASP A 42 3.05 -2.92 -19.27
CA ASP A 42 2.43 -2.86 -20.60
C ASP A 42 1.56 -4.10 -20.89
N SER A 43 1.77 -5.21 -20.20
CA SER A 43 0.96 -6.42 -20.33
C SER A 43 -0.36 -6.38 -19.54
N ILE A 44 -0.60 -5.32 -18.75
CA ILE A 44 -1.79 -5.21 -17.90
C ILE A 44 -2.96 -4.68 -18.72
N HIS A 45 -3.77 -5.58 -19.26
CA HIS A 45 -4.96 -5.21 -20.06
C HIS A 45 -6.27 -5.22 -19.27
N GLU A 46 -6.21 -5.60 -17.99
CA GLU A 46 -7.37 -5.72 -17.11
C GLU A 46 -7.07 -5.20 -15.70
N ALA A 47 -7.81 -4.17 -15.30
CA ALA A 47 -7.94 -3.71 -13.93
C ALA A 47 -9.26 -2.92 -13.84
N ASP A 48 -10.01 -3.11 -12.76
CA ASP A 48 -11.19 -2.31 -12.43
C ASP A 48 -10.82 -1.16 -11.49
N TYR A 49 -9.88 -1.42 -10.55
CA TYR A 49 -9.47 -0.46 -9.53
C TYR A 49 -7.97 -0.51 -9.27
N VAL A 50 -7.40 0.64 -8.91
CA VAL A 50 -6.05 0.77 -8.34
C VAL A 50 -6.18 1.53 -7.01
N PHE A 51 -5.76 0.94 -5.90
CA PHE A 51 -5.76 1.59 -4.59
C PHE A 51 -4.34 2.01 -4.24
N ILE A 52 -4.14 3.27 -3.92
CA ILE A 52 -2.84 3.84 -3.57
C ILE A 52 -2.78 4.15 -2.09
N SER A 53 -1.83 3.55 -1.41
CA SER A 53 -1.59 3.76 0.01
C SER A 53 -1.12 5.19 0.32
N HIS A 54 -0.14 5.71 -0.42
CA HIS A 54 0.33 7.09 -0.39
C HIS A 54 1.24 7.43 -1.60
N ALA A 55 1.70 8.69 -1.69
CA ALA A 55 2.34 9.24 -2.90
C ALA A 55 3.88 9.07 -3.01
N HIS A 56 4.51 8.18 -2.23
CA HIS A 56 5.95 7.96 -2.33
C HIS A 56 6.35 7.11 -3.56
N PHE A 57 7.65 7.11 -3.86
CA PHE A 57 8.25 6.55 -5.08
C PHE A 57 8.08 5.05 -5.25
N ASP A 58 7.84 4.33 -4.16
CA ASP A 58 7.71 2.88 -4.04
C ASP A 58 6.25 2.42 -3.94
N HIS A 59 5.31 3.36 -4.15
CA HIS A 59 3.87 3.10 -4.05
C HIS A 59 3.10 3.53 -5.30
N LEU A 60 3.37 4.74 -5.82
CA LEU A 60 2.57 5.37 -6.86
C LEU A 60 3.01 5.12 -8.32
N PRO A 61 4.32 5.14 -8.67
CA PRO A 61 4.77 5.09 -10.07
C PRO A 61 4.30 3.84 -10.82
N GLY A 62 3.48 4.02 -11.86
CA GLY A 62 2.84 2.96 -12.64
C GLY A 62 1.31 3.02 -12.60
N ALA A 63 0.73 3.63 -11.57
CA ALA A 63 -0.72 3.74 -11.45
C ALA A 63 -1.36 4.54 -12.60
N ASP A 64 -0.67 5.56 -13.10
CA ASP A 64 -1.06 6.35 -14.26
C ASP A 64 -1.20 5.48 -15.51
N ARG A 65 -0.22 4.62 -15.77
CA ARG A 65 -0.20 3.73 -16.93
C ARG A 65 -1.28 2.65 -16.83
N ILE A 66 -1.44 2.02 -15.66
CA ILE A 66 -2.52 1.04 -15.44
C ILE A 66 -3.88 1.70 -15.67
N ALA A 67 -4.10 2.89 -15.10
CA ALA A 67 -5.36 3.60 -15.24
C ALA A 67 -5.65 3.98 -16.70
N LEU A 68 -4.68 4.59 -17.40
CA LEU A 68 -4.84 5.00 -18.80
C LEU A 68 -5.07 3.81 -19.74
N GLN A 69 -4.39 2.68 -19.49
CA GLN A 69 -4.48 1.49 -20.34
C GLN A 69 -5.78 0.72 -20.13
N THR A 70 -6.23 0.61 -18.88
CA THR A 70 -7.36 -0.28 -18.53
C THR A 70 -8.66 0.48 -18.34
N GLY A 71 -8.63 1.79 -18.06
CA GLY A 71 -9.80 2.54 -17.63
C GLY A 71 -10.15 2.33 -16.14
N ALA A 72 -9.25 1.76 -15.35
CA ALA A 72 -9.46 1.53 -13.91
C ALA A 72 -9.69 2.82 -13.13
N THR A 73 -10.53 2.77 -12.10
CA THR A 73 -10.65 3.87 -11.14
C THR A 73 -9.48 3.81 -10.15
N VAL A 74 -8.75 4.90 -9.99
CA VAL A 74 -7.69 5.05 -8.97
C VAL A 74 -8.27 5.71 -7.73
N ILE A 75 -8.09 5.06 -6.58
CA ILE A 75 -8.48 5.56 -5.26
C ILE A 75 -7.20 5.85 -4.48
N GLY A 76 -7.07 7.06 -3.94
CA GLY A 76 -5.89 7.43 -3.16
C GLY A 76 -6.06 8.78 -2.47
N ASN A 77 -5.05 9.20 -1.71
CA ASN A 77 -5.09 10.51 -1.06
C ASN A 77 -5.02 11.66 -2.08
N GLY A 78 -5.28 12.88 -1.61
CA GLY A 78 -5.30 14.07 -2.47
C GLY A 78 -4.00 14.33 -3.23
N GLU A 79 -2.84 13.99 -2.64
CA GLU A 79 -1.52 14.17 -3.27
C GLU A 79 -1.32 13.19 -4.43
N ALA A 80 -1.60 11.90 -4.22
CA ALA A 80 -1.54 10.88 -5.27
C ALA A 80 -2.49 11.22 -6.43
N ILE A 81 -3.73 11.61 -6.12
CA ILE A 81 -4.71 12.01 -7.13
C ILE A 81 -4.28 13.29 -7.87
N HIS A 82 -3.64 14.24 -7.19
CA HIS A 82 -3.10 15.44 -7.82
C HIS A 82 -2.02 15.09 -8.87
N LEU A 83 -1.05 14.25 -8.49
CA LEU A 83 0.03 13.81 -9.36
C LEU A 83 -0.49 13.02 -10.57
N LEU A 84 -1.41 12.09 -10.36
CA LEU A 84 -1.99 11.29 -11.45
C LEU A 84 -2.81 12.15 -12.43
N ARG A 85 -3.49 13.18 -11.94
CA ARG A 85 -4.16 14.17 -12.81
C ARG A 85 -3.14 14.91 -13.66
N GLN A 86 -1.99 15.30 -13.09
CA GLN A 86 -0.90 15.93 -13.84
C GLN A 86 -0.25 14.97 -14.85
N ALA A 87 -0.21 13.67 -14.54
CA ALA A 87 0.23 12.61 -15.44
C ALA A 87 -0.77 12.29 -16.57
N GLY A 88 -1.95 12.95 -16.57
CA GLY A 88 -2.93 12.85 -17.66
C GLY A 88 -4.03 11.82 -17.43
N VAL A 89 -4.14 11.21 -16.25
CA VAL A 89 -5.26 10.33 -15.91
C VAL A 89 -6.56 11.15 -15.89
N PRO A 90 -7.61 10.74 -16.64
CA PRO A 90 -8.91 11.41 -16.65
C PRO A 90 -9.52 11.56 -15.25
N ASP A 91 -10.13 12.72 -14.97
CA ASP A 91 -10.71 13.02 -13.65
C ASP A 91 -11.82 12.04 -13.25
N GLU A 92 -12.54 11.47 -14.23
CA GLU A 92 -13.56 10.44 -14.00
C GLU A 92 -13.01 9.10 -13.49
N GLN A 93 -11.70 8.88 -13.62
CA GLN A 93 -11.00 7.72 -13.07
C GLN A 93 -10.37 8.03 -11.71
N LEU A 94 -10.43 9.26 -11.21
CA LEU A 94 -9.71 9.69 -10.01
C LEU A 94 -10.66 9.93 -8.84
N LEU A 95 -10.54 9.10 -7.79
CA LEU A 95 -11.37 9.20 -6.60
C LEU A 95 -10.51 9.54 -5.36
N PRO A 96 -10.44 10.82 -4.94
CA PRO A 96 -9.71 11.21 -3.75
C PRO A 96 -10.44 10.78 -2.47
N VAL A 97 -9.66 10.30 -1.50
CA VAL A 97 -10.13 9.87 -0.18
C VAL A 97 -9.18 10.37 0.92
N ALA A 98 -9.67 10.45 2.16
CA ALA A 98 -8.87 10.87 3.32
C ALA A 98 -8.95 9.87 4.49
N GLY A 99 -9.81 8.86 4.40
CA GLY A 99 -10.15 7.95 5.47
C GLY A 99 -11.50 8.31 6.11
N GLY A 100 -12.37 7.31 6.22
CA GLY A 100 -13.78 7.43 6.62
C GLY A 100 -14.75 7.02 5.52
N GLU A 101 -14.29 6.88 4.29
CA GLU A 101 -15.11 6.51 3.14
C GLU A 101 -15.49 5.02 3.16
N ARG A 102 -16.70 4.73 2.68
CA ARG A 102 -17.21 3.37 2.44
C ARG A 102 -17.61 3.29 0.98
N ILE A 103 -16.80 2.61 0.18
CA ILE A 103 -16.89 2.68 -1.28
C ILE A 103 -17.42 1.34 -1.80
N PRO A 104 -18.61 1.30 -2.43
CA PRO A 104 -19.06 0.13 -3.16
C PRO A 104 -18.22 -0.05 -4.42
N LEU A 105 -17.78 -1.28 -4.68
CA LEU A 105 -16.99 -1.65 -5.85
C LEU A 105 -17.85 -2.45 -6.81
N TYR A 106 -17.92 -1.98 -8.05
CA TYR A 106 -18.69 -2.60 -9.12
C TYR A 106 -17.76 -3.12 -10.20
N THR A 107 -18.13 -4.23 -10.84
CA THR A 107 -17.44 -4.69 -12.05
C THR A 107 -17.67 -3.69 -13.18
N ARG A 108 -16.74 -3.63 -14.14
CA ARG A 108 -16.90 -2.82 -15.36
C ARG A 108 -18.24 -3.05 -16.06
N SER A 109 -18.66 -4.32 -16.19
CA SER A 109 -19.93 -4.68 -16.81
C SER A 109 -21.13 -4.05 -16.11
N THR A 110 -21.14 -4.03 -14.77
CA THR A 110 -22.21 -3.41 -13.98
C THR A 110 -22.24 -1.89 -14.18
N LEU A 111 -21.07 -1.23 -14.18
CA LEU A 111 -20.97 0.21 -14.44
C LEU A 111 -21.50 0.58 -15.83
N GLU A 112 -21.11 -0.18 -16.86
CA GLU A 112 -21.54 0.07 -18.24
C GLU A 112 -23.04 -0.13 -18.44
N LYS A 113 -23.61 -1.21 -17.88
CA LYS A 113 -25.06 -1.47 -17.93
C LYS A 113 -25.86 -0.37 -17.22
N ALA A 114 -25.39 0.09 -16.06
CA ALA A 114 -26.01 1.21 -15.36
C ALA A 114 -25.97 2.51 -16.18
N ARG A 115 -24.83 2.82 -16.82
CA ARG A 115 -24.69 3.98 -17.73
C ARG A 115 -25.63 3.91 -18.94
N ARG A 116 -25.96 2.70 -19.42
CA ARG A 116 -26.95 2.49 -20.49
C ARG A 116 -28.41 2.48 -20.01
N GLY A 117 -28.66 2.62 -18.70
CA GLY A 117 -30.00 2.57 -18.12
C GLY A 117 -30.61 1.16 -18.05
N GLU A 118 -29.77 0.11 -18.13
CA GLU A 118 -30.19 -1.29 -18.08
C GLU A 118 -30.29 -1.84 -16.65
N LEU A 119 -29.75 -1.12 -15.66
CA LEU A 119 -29.71 -1.51 -14.25
C LEU A 119 -30.21 -0.36 -13.37
N PRO A 120 -30.75 -0.66 -12.17
CA PRO A 120 -31.11 0.37 -11.21
C PRO A 120 -29.87 1.17 -10.79
N THR A 121 -30.05 2.48 -10.67
CA THR A 121 -29.01 3.45 -10.29
C THR A 121 -29.34 4.09 -8.94
N THR A 122 -28.38 4.78 -8.33
CA THR A 122 -28.69 5.66 -7.20
C THR A 122 -29.35 6.94 -7.69
N ASP A 123 -30.48 7.30 -7.09
CA ASP A 123 -31.19 8.56 -7.37
C ASP A 123 -30.58 9.74 -6.59
N ASP A 124 -29.95 9.46 -5.45
CA ASP A 124 -29.30 10.44 -4.59
C ASP A 124 -27.88 10.77 -5.10
N ARG A 125 -27.79 11.60 -6.14
CA ARG A 125 -26.51 12.14 -6.62
C ARG A 125 -26.59 13.64 -6.93
N PRO A 126 -25.52 14.41 -6.70
CA PRO A 126 -25.46 15.81 -7.13
C PRO A 126 -25.66 15.96 -8.65
N PRO A 127 -26.24 17.08 -9.12
CA PRO A 127 -26.30 17.39 -10.54
C PRO A 127 -24.90 17.33 -11.18
N GLY A 128 -24.77 16.59 -12.29
CA GLY A 128 -23.50 16.43 -13.01
C GLY A 128 -22.59 15.30 -12.49
N ALA A 129 -22.90 14.67 -11.35
CA ALA A 129 -22.18 13.48 -10.88
C ALA A 129 -22.38 12.31 -11.86
N PRO A 130 -21.42 11.37 -12.00
CA PRO A 130 -21.58 10.21 -12.85
C PRO A 130 -22.76 9.33 -12.42
N VAL A 131 -23.34 8.59 -13.37
CA VAL A 131 -24.35 7.57 -13.07
C VAL A 131 -23.67 6.40 -12.37
N LEU A 132 -24.13 6.08 -11.16
CA LEU A 132 -23.63 4.93 -10.39
C LEU A 132 -24.72 3.87 -10.21
N PRO A 133 -24.38 2.57 -10.31
CA PRO A 133 -25.32 1.50 -10.03
C PRO A 133 -25.84 1.57 -8.58
N HIS A 134 -27.05 1.08 -8.34
CA HIS A 134 -27.57 0.96 -6.98
C HIS A 134 -26.61 0.11 -6.10
N PRO A 135 -26.33 0.47 -4.83
CA PRO A 135 -25.36 -0.23 -3.98
C PRO A 135 -25.59 -1.73 -3.81
N SER A 136 -26.82 -2.22 -3.95
CA SER A 136 -27.14 -3.65 -3.93
C SER A 136 -26.51 -4.46 -5.08
N LEU A 137 -25.96 -3.78 -6.10
CA LEU A 137 -25.27 -4.39 -7.25
C LEU A 137 -23.74 -4.42 -7.05
N ALA A 138 -23.23 -3.93 -5.92
CA ALA A 138 -21.80 -3.94 -5.64
C ALA A 138 -21.28 -5.38 -5.55
N ALA A 139 -20.15 -5.64 -6.21
CA ALA A 139 -19.45 -6.91 -6.15
C ALA A 139 -18.61 -7.03 -4.86
N ALA A 140 -18.17 -5.91 -4.30
CA ALA A 140 -17.48 -5.81 -3.03
C ALA A 140 -17.67 -4.41 -2.44
N ALA A 141 -17.13 -4.16 -1.25
CA ALA A 141 -16.97 -2.82 -0.71
C ALA A 141 -15.58 -2.66 -0.11
N VAL A 142 -15.15 -1.42 0.10
CA VAL A 142 -13.93 -1.10 0.85
C VAL A 142 -14.20 0.01 1.85
N HIS A 143 -13.72 -0.16 3.08
CA HIS A 143 -13.67 0.90 4.08
C HIS A 143 -12.26 1.48 4.11
N VAL A 144 -12.15 2.79 3.93
CA VAL A 144 -10.87 3.50 3.92
C VAL A 144 -10.63 4.10 5.30
N TRP A 145 -9.39 4.03 5.79
CA TRP A 145 -9.01 4.58 7.09
C TRP A 145 -7.69 5.34 6.99
N PRO A 146 -7.50 6.43 7.76
CA PRO A 146 -6.19 7.04 7.86
C PRO A 146 -5.29 6.15 8.72
N VAL A 147 -4.01 6.08 8.34
CA VAL A 147 -2.97 5.34 9.09
C VAL A 147 -1.70 6.20 9.16
N LEU A 148 -0.59 5.63 9.60
CA LEU A 148 0.67 6.35 9.78
C LEU A 148 1.81 5.61 9.10
N HIS A 149 2.70 6.37 8.46
CA HIS A 149 3.99 5.88 7.98
C HIS A 149 4.83 5.33 9.13
N CYS A 150 5.70 4.37 8.83
CA CYS A 150 6.79 4.03 9.75
C CYS A 150 7.75 5.20 9.92
N LEU A 151 8.66 5.11 10.89
CA LEU A 151 9.74 6.07 11.06
C LEU A 151 11.06 5.40 10.70
N MET A 152 12.01 6.18 10.18
CA MET A 152 13.33 5.67 9.89
C MET A 152 14.21 5.75 11.14
N PRO A 153 14.88 4.66 11.54
CA PRO A 153 15.84 4.71 12.64
C PRO A 153 17.11 5.45 12.22
N GLY A 154 17.74 6.13 13.18
CA GLY A 154 18.95 6.92 12.94
C GLY A 154 18.68 8.39 12.60
N ALA A 155 19.74 9.17 12.39
CA ALA A 155 19.65 10.59 12.05
C ALA A 155 19.77 10.83 10.54
N SER A 156 20.32 9.87 9.80
CA SER A 156 20.50 9.93 8.36
C SER A 156 20.40 8.55 7.70
N HIS A 157 20.29 8.52 6.37
CA HIS A 157 20.30 7.26 5.62
C HIS A 157 21.60 6.45 5.83
N ALA A 158 22.71 7.09 6.20
CA ALA A 158 23.96 6.39 6.51
C ALA A 158 23.84 5.49 7.76
N ASP A 159 22.97 5.85 8.70
CA ASP A 159 22.71 5.11 9.95
C ASP A 159 21.77 3.92 9.76
N ILE A 160 21.12 3.84 8.60
CA ILE A 160 20.24 2.73 8.27
C ILE A 160 21.09 1.47 8.12
N PRO A 161 20.73 0.37 8.83
CA PRO A 161 21.47 -0.88 8.75
C PRO A 161 21.33 -1.50 7.35
N GLU A 162 22.27 -2.37 7.00
CA GLU A 162 22.19 -3.15 5.75
C GLU A 162 20.96 -4.06 5.72
N VAL A 163 20.64 -4.68 6.86
CA VAL A 163 19.45 -5.50 7.07
C VAL A 163 18.63 -4.87 8.19
N MET A 164 17.35 -4.60 7.93
CA MET A 164 16.43 -4.14 8.95
C MET A 164 15.92 -5.34 9.76
N ASP A 165 16.46 -5.54 10.95
CA ASP A 165 16.04 -6.60 11.86
C ASP A 165 14.72 -6.23 12.56
N THR A 166 13.65 -7.00 12.33
CA THR A 166 12.33 -6.74 12.94
C THR A 166 12.30 -7.00 14.45
N GLY A 167 13.25 -7.76 15.00
CA GLY A 167 13.42 -8.01 16.43
C GLY A 167 14.24 -6.94 17.15
N LYS A 168 14.86 -6.00 16.41
CA LYS A 168 15.63 -4.92 17.01
C LYS A 168 14.73 -3.98 17.81
N VAL A 169 15.04 -3.87 19.10
CA VAL A 169 14.34 -2.97 20.02
C VAL A 169 14.90 -1.56 19.91
N TYR A 170 14.01 -0.59 19.72
CA TYR A 170 14.32 0.84 19.77
C TYR A 170 13.71 1.47 21.02
N CYS A 171 14.56 2.13 21.81
CA CYS A 171 14.15 2.85 23.02
C CYS A 171 14.51 4.33 22.90
N GLY A 172 13.65 5.19 23.43
CA GLY A 172 13.80 6.63 23.40
C GLY A 172 13.60 7.23 22.01
N SER A 173 13.29 8.52 21.99
CA SER A 173 13.21 9.31 20.77
C SER A 173 13.40 10.79 21.07
N ALA A 174 13.79 11.57 20.05
CA ALA A 174 13.75 13.01 20.16
C ALA A 174 12.31 13.47 20.44
N PRO A 175 12.09 14.52 21.26
CA PRO A 175 10.75 14.91 21.71
C PRO A 175 9.79 15.30 20.57
N TYR A 176 10.33 15.62 19.39
CA TYR A 176 9.59 16.02 18.20
C TYR A 176 9.73 15.03 17.02
N ALA A 177 10.24 13.82 17.27
CA ALA A 177 10.34 12.79 16.23
C ALA A 177 8.96 12.44 15.69
N CYS A 178 8.74 12.60 14.39
CA CYS A 178 7.43 12.43 13.74
C CYS A 178 7.55 12.26 12.20
N THR A 179 6.42 12.19 11.50
CA THR A 179 6.36 12.02 10.04
C THR A 179 7.06 13.14 9.24
N LEU A 180 7.31 14.32 9.85
CA LEU A 180 8.11 15.36 9.21
C LEU A 180 9.55 14.89 8.94
N ASP A 181 10.11 14.03 9.79
CA ASP A 181 11.44 13.46 9.60
C ASP A 181 11.49 12.61 8.33
N VAL A 182 10.43 11.83 8.08
CA VAL A 182 10.28 11.04 6.83
C VAL A 182 10.17 11.97 5.63
N THR A 183 9.30 12.98 5.70
CA THR A 183 9.13 13.96 4.62
C THR A 183 10.45 14.67 4.29
N PHE A 184 11.23 15.05 5.30
CA PHE A 184 12.52 15.71 5.12
C PHE A 184 13.59 14.74 4.60
N GLY A 185 13.60 13.51 5.10
CA GLY A 185 14.43 12.43 4.58
C GLY A 185 14.19 12.18 3.09
N MET A 186 12.92 12.17 2.66
CA MET A 186 12.54 12.05 1.25
C MET A 186 12.95 13.28 0.43
N LYS A 187 12.57 14.48 0.90
CA LYS A 187 12.75 15.74 0.17
C LYS A 187 14.21 16.14 0.00
N TYR A 188 14.95 16.07 1.10
CA TYR A 188 16.31 16.57 1.17
C TYR A 188 17.35 15.47 1.13
N GLY A 189 17.00 14.23 1.44
CA GLY A 189 17.93 13.10 1.37
C GLY A 189 17.69 12.25 0.13
N LEU A 190 16.78 11.29 0.23
CA LEU A 190 16.72 10.14 -0.65
C LEU A 190 16.42 10.49 -2.12
N LEU A 191 15.43 11.35 -2.38
CA LEU A 191 15.12 11.76 -3.75
C LEU A 191 16.18 12.69 -4.36
N ARG A 192 17.18 13.10 -3.58
CA ARG A 192 18.32 13.92 -3.99
C ARG A 192 19.65 13.20 -3.75
N ILE A 193 19.65 11.88 -3.62
CA ILE A 193 20.86 11.10 -3.32
C ILE A 193 21.98 11.34 -4.35
N GLY A 194 21.63 11.59 -5.61
CA GLY A 194 22.56 11.97 -6.68
C GLY A 194 23.27 13.31 -6.49
N GLU A 195 22.72 14.20 -5.66
CA GLU A 195 23.34 15.47 -5.29
C GLU A 195 24.27 15.34 -4.08
N HIS A 196 24.03 14.34 -3.21
CA HIS A 196 24.73 14.18 -1.94
C HIS A 196 25.89 13.19 -1.97
N VAL A 197 25.78 12.16 -2.81
CA VAL A 197 26.78 11.08 -2.87
C VAL A 197 27.47 11.14 -4.24
N PRO A 198 28.78 11.37 -4.31
CA PRO A 198 29.51 11.34 -5.57
C PRO A 198 29.36 9.99 -6.28
N ARG A 199 29.24 10.01 -7.61
CA ARG A 199 28.92 8.82 -8.43
C ARG A 199 29.91 7.67 -8.24
N GLU A 200 31.17 7.99 -7.96
CA GLU A 200 32.27 7.06 -7.66
C GLU A 200 32.14 6.37 -6.30
N GLN A 201 31.38 6.94 -5.37
CA GLN A 201 31.10 6.37 -4.04
C GLN A 201 29.80 5.56 -4.01
N MET A 202 28.97 5.66 -5.05
CA MET A 202 27.75 4.87 -5.17
C MET A 202 28.07 3.42 -5.55
N ASP A 203 27.34 2.45 -5.00
CA ASP A 203 27.31 1.09 -5.54
C ASP A 203 26.37 1.01 -6.76
N ALA A 204 26.18 -0.20 -7.31
CA ALA A 204 25.32 -0.40 -8.47
C ALA A 204 23.84 -0.12 -8.17
N GLY A 205 23.34 -0.51 -6.99
CA GLY A 205 21.96 -0.29 -6.57
C GLY A 205 21.66 1.19 -6.41
N MET A 206 22.53 1.91 -5.71
CA MET A 206 22.39 3.35 -5.49
C MET A 206 22.45 4.14 -6.80
N ARG A 207 23.31 3.76 -7.75
CA ARG A 207 23.32 4.36 -9.10
C ARG A 207 22.01 4.10 -9.85
N SER A 208 21.49 2.90 -9.76
CA SER A 208 20.22 2.51 -10.39
C SER A 208 19.05 3.30 -9.80
N PHE A 209 18.99 3.41 -8.47
CA PHE A 209 17.99 4.21 -7.78
C PHE A 209 18.09 5.71 -8.11
N ALA A 210 19.30 6.27 -8.09
CA ALA A 210 19.52 7.67 -8.46
C ALA A 210 19.08 7.96 -9.90
N ALA A 211 19.32 7.04 -10.84
CA ALA A 211 18.81 7.16 -12.20
C ALA A 211 17.28 7.08 -12.25
N TYR A 212 16.69 6.14 -11.50
CA TYR A 212 15.24 5.92 -11.41
C TYR A 212 14.47 7.16 -10.93
N VAL A 213 14.85 7.77 -9.80
CA VAL A 213 14.12 8.93 -9.23
C VAL A 213 14.19 10.19 -10.11
N HIS A 214 15.09 10.22 -11.10
CA HIS A 214 15.22 11.29 -12.07
C HIS A 214 14.59 10.98 -13.44
N ARG A 215 14.04 9.76 -13.65
CA ARG A 215 13.27 9.45 -14.87
C ARG A 215 12.05 10.35 -14.94
N ALA A 216 11.78 10.92 -16.10
CA ALA A 216 10.67 11.87 -16.29
C ALA A 216 9.30 11.26 -15.95
N ALA A 217 9.07 10.00 -16.33
CA ALA A 217 7.83 9.27 -16.03
C ALA A 217 7.62 9.11 -14.52
N VAL A 218 8.66 8.70 -13.79
CA VAL A 218 8.62 8.50 -12.34
C VAL A 218 8.47 9.81 -11.59
N LYS A 219 9.23 10.84 -12.00
CA LYS A 219 9.26 12.15 -11.33
C LYS A 219 7.89 12.83 -11.26
N ASN A 220 7.01 12.56 -12.24
CA ASN A 220 5.68 13.13 -12.29
C ASN A 220 4.63 12.28 -11.52
N CYS A 221 5.02 11.10 -11.06
CA CYS A 221 4.15 10.12 -10.38
C CYS A 221 4.68 9.74 -8.99
N MET A 222 5.33 10.68 -8.28
CA MET A 222 5.71 10.55 -6.88
C MET A 222 5.91 11.92 -6.24
N PHE A 223 5.86 11.99 -4.92
CA PHE A 223 6.19 13.20 -4.17
C PHE A 223 6.91 12.88 -2.86
N HIS A 224 7.58 13.89 -2.29
CA HIS A 224 8.32 13.74 -1.03
C HIS A 224 7.41 13.81 0.21
N PHE A 225 6.33 14.58 0.10
CA PHE A 225 5.24 14.56 1.05
C PHE A 225 4.27 13.47 0.60
N ASP A 226 4.01 12.51 1.47
CA ASP A 226 3.21 11.33 1.18
C ASP A 226 1.72 11.63 0.94
N GLY A 227 1.20 12.77 1.45
CA GLY A 227 -0.21 13.15 1.38
C GLY A 227 -1.07 12.57 2.52
N GLY A 228 -0.47 11.87 3.48
CA GLY A 228 -1.14 11.07 4.50
C GLY A 228 -1.37 9.62 4.05
N GLN A 229 -1.12 8.67 4.94
CA GLN A 229 -1.23 7.24 4.64
C GLN A 229 -2.66 6.73 4.77
N LEU A 230 -3.01 5.77 3.90
CA LEU A 230 -4.30 5.12 3.91
C LEU A 230 -4.18 3.61 4.17
N LEU A 231 -5.15 3.08 4.91
CA LEU A 231 -5.39 1.68 5.13
C LEU A 231 -6.72 1.31 4.47
N TYR A 232 -6.77 0.16 3.83
CA TYR A 232 -7.96 -0.31 3.11
C TYR A 232 -8.45 -1.64 3.68
N ASN A 233 -9.70 -1.66 4.12
CA ASN A 233 -10.37 -2.88 4.59
C ASN A 233 -11.40 -3.32 3.55
N PHE A 234 -11.04 -4.31 2.73
CA PHE A 234 -11.86 -4.84 1.64
C PHE A 234 -12.84 -5.89 2.15
N LEU A 235 -14.12 -5.66 1.91
CA LEU A 235 -15.23 -6.56 2.23
C LEU A 235 -15.59 -7.31 0.95
N LEU A 236 -15.02 -8.50 0.79
CA LEU A 236 -15.17 -9.37 -0.40
C LEU A 236 -16.31 -10.40 -0.22
N GLY A 237 -17.02 -10.35 0.90
CA GLY A 237 -18.13 -11.24 1.26
C GLY A 237 -18.44 -11.12 2.75
N GLU A 238 -19.52 -11.74 3.23
CA GLU A 238 -19.98 -11.62 4.64
C GLU A 238 -18.92 -12.02 5.69
N ARG A 239 -17.93 -12.84 5.31
CA ARG A 239 -16.80 -13.27 6.17
C ARG A 239 -15.47 -13.32 5.43
N HIS A 240 -15.32 -12.55 4.36
CA HIS A 240 -14.09 -12.50 3.58
C HIS A 240 -13.56 -11.08 3.60
N VAL A 241 -12.86 -10.73 4.68
CA VAL A 241 -12.35 -9.37 4.89
C VAL A 241 -10.83 -9.36 4.80
N LEU A 242 -10.30 -8.58 3.85
CA LEU A 242 -8.87 -8.36 3.67
C LEU A 242 -8.52 -6.94 4.07
N CYS A 243 -7.69 -6.80 5.10
CA CYS A 243 -7.10 -5.51 5.47
C CYS A 243 -5.72 -5.40 4.83
N TRP A 244 -5.49 -4.29 4.12
CA TRP A 244 -4.20 -3.92 3.59
C TRP A 244 -3.68 -2.67 4.28
N ASN A 245 -2.63 -2.86 5.07
CA ASN A 245 -1.85 -1.81 5.71
C ASN A 245 -0.44 -1.81 5.16
N ALA A 246 -0.19 -0.98 4.15
CA ALA A 246 1.13 -0.78 3.52
C ALA A 246 2.16 -0.09 4.44
N HIS A 247 1.89 0.09 5.73
CA HIS A 247 2.70 0.90 6.63
C HIS A 247 2.90 0.26 7.99
N LEU A 248 4.10 0.36 8.55
CA LEU A 248 4.36 -0.01 9.94
C LEU A 248 4.02 1.16 10.87
N GLY A 249 2.74 1.41 11.03
CA GLY A 249 2.23 2.45 11.92
C GLY A 249 0.71 2.42 11.98
N GLY A 250 0.15 3.20 12.89
CA GLY A 250 -1.29 3.40 12.97
C GLY A 250 -1.77 4.11 14.22
N TYR A 251 -3.03 4.50 14.16
CA TYR A 251 -3.76 4.99 15.32
C TYR A 251 -4.41 3.82 16.03
N ARG A 252 -4.05 3.58 17.28
CA ARG A 252 -4.60 2.48 18.07
C ARG A 252 -6.13 2.49 18.06
N GLY A 253 -6.75 3.65 18.29
CA GLY A 253 -8.20 3.78 18.32
C GLY A 253 -8.87 3.43 16.98
N ILE A 254 -8.18 3.58 15.84
CA ILE A 254 -8.69 3.17 14.54
C ILE A 254 -8.55 1.67 14.37
N LEU A 255 -7.37 1.12 14.63
CA LEU A 255 -7.10 -0.32 14.50
C LEU A 255 -8.01 -1.14 15.43
N GLU A 256 -8.22 -0.67 16.67
CA GLU A 256 -9.13 -1.27 17.65
C GLU A 256 -10.62 -1.07 17.31
N ALA A 257 -11.00 -0.08 16.50
CA ALA A 257 -12.40 0.18 16.14
C ALA A 257 -12.78 -0.33 14.74
N LEU A 258 -11.82 -0.90 14.02
CA LEU A 258 -12.01 -1.32 12.65
C LEU A 258 -13.00 -2.49 12.58
N GLU A 259 -14.14 -2.25 11.95
CA GLU A 259 -15.19 -3.24 11.70
C GLU A 259 -15.65 -3.21 10.23
N PRO A 260 -15.90 -4.38 9.60
CA PRO A 260 -15.68 -5.72 10.16
C PRO A 260 -14.20 -6.06 10.33
N ARG A 261 -13.88 -6.90 11.31
CA ARG A 261 -12.51 -7.40 11.54
C ARG A 261 -11.98 -8.20 10.34
N PRO A 262 -10.69 -8.03 9.97
CA PRO A 262 -10.11 -8.75 8.85
C PRO A 262 -9.75 -10.20 9.18
N ASP A 263 -9.96 -11.08 8.22
CA ASP A 263 -9.48 -12.46 8.23
C ASP A 263 -8.05 -12.56 7.71
N VAL A 264 -7.73 -11.69 6.73
CA VAL A 264 -6.41 -11.61 6.10
C VAL A 264 -5.87 -10.20 6.32
N LEU A 265 -4.64 -10.10 6.81
CA LEU A 265 -3.91 -8.85 6.94
C LEU A 265 -2.67 -8.88 6.06
N ILE A 266 -2.55 -7.91 5.13
CA ILE A 266 -1.29 -7.57 4.48
C ILE A 266 -0.69 -6.40 5.27
N GLN A 267 0.50 -6.58 5.83
CA GLN A 267 1.13 -5.64 6.76
C GLN A 267 2.57 -5.35 6.35
N ALA A 268 2.91 -4.07 6.15
CA ALA A 268 4.30 -3.67 6.02
C ALA A 268 5.04 -3.82 7.34
N ILE A 269 6.30 -4.24 7.29
CA ILE A 269 7.09 -4.56 8.48
C ILE A 269 8.48 -3.91 8.49
N ALA A 270 8.69 -2.90 7.64
CA ALA A 270 9.94 -2.16 7.55
C ALA A 270 9.95 -0.90 8.43
N GLY A 271 11.11 -0.59 9.01
CA GLY A 271 11.36 0.63 9.80
C GLY A 271 11.00 0.50 11.28
N ARG A 272 10.88 1.64 11.96
CA ARG A 272 10.43 1.74 13.36
C ARG A 272 8.94 2.08 13.37
N ALA A 273 8.16 1.34 14.14
CA ALA A 273 6.72 1.54 14.18
C ALA A 273 6.32 2.94 14.68
N ASN A 274 5.24 3.48 14.11
CA ASN A 274 4.64 4.76 14.50
C ASN A 274 3.27 4.56 15.15
N LEU A 275 3.19 4.72 16.47
CA LEU A 275 1.97 4.53 17.25
C LEU A 275 1.41 5.89 17.66
N ASN A 276 0.22 6.23 17.15
CA ASN A 276 -0.46 7.50 17.46
C ASN A 276 0.41 8.75 17.22
N GLY A 277 1.27 8.71 16.20
CA GLY A 277 2.16 9.81 15.84
C GLY A 277 3.46 9.86 16.63
N ARG A 278 3.79 8.81 17.41
CA ARG A 278 5.02 8.70 18.18
C ARG A 278 5.81 7.45 17.80
N PRO A 279 7.15 7.50 17.81
CA PRO A 279 7.97 6.30 17.68
C PRO A 279 7.58 5.28 18.75
N PHE A 280 7.28 4.06 18.32
CA PHE A 280 6.99 2.95 19.23
C PHE A 280 8.24 2.61 20.04
N GLU A 281 8.04 2.36 21.33
CA GLU A 281 9.08 1.92 22.27
C GLU A 281 9.07 0.39 22.28
N GLY A 282 9.98 -0.21 21.52
CA GLY A 282 9.96 -1.63 21.21
C GLY A 282 10.51 -1.93 19.81
N SER A 283 10.27 -3.17 19.39
CA SER A 283 10.64 -3.70 18.08
C SER A 283 9.46 -3.68 17.10
N ALA A 284 9.74 -3.83 15.81
CA ALA A 284 8.70 -4.00 14.79
C ALA A 284 7.88 -5.28 15.03
N ALA A 285 8.54 -6.35 15.50
CA ALA A 285 7.90 -7.61 15.88
C ALA A 285 6.88 -7.43 17.00
N GLU A 286 7.23 -6.72 18.07
CA GLU A 286 6.30 -6.43 19.18
C GLU A 286 5.13 -5.56 18.72
N PHE A 287 5.38 -4.56 17.88
CA PHE A 287 4.30 -3.75 17.32
C PHE A 287 3.36 -4.57 16.42
N ALA A 288 3.89 -5.49 15.63
CA ALA A 288 3.08 -6.36 14.78
C ALA A 288 2.14 -7.27 15.58
N VAL A 289 2.57 -7.74 16.76
CA VAL A 289 1.68 -8.43 17.72
C VAL A 289 0.56 -7.52 18.16
N CYS A 290 0.85 -6.26 18.51
CA CYS A 290 -0.18 -5.28 18.88
C CYS A 290 -1.18 -5.04 17.74
N VAL A 291 -0.69 -4.84 16.51
CA VAL A 291 -1.56 -4.65 15.34
C VAL A 291 -2.46 -5.85 15.10
N SER A 292 -1.91 -7.06 15.20
CA SER A 292 -2.69 -8.30 15.07
C SER A 292 -3.77 -8.40 16.14
N ASP A 293 -3.42 -8.18 17.41
CA ASP A 293 -4.38 -8.19 18.54
C ASP A 293 -5.49 -7.14 18.35
N TRP A 294 -5.13 -5.89 18.03
CA TRP A 294 -6.09 -4.81 17.82
C TRP A 294 -7.04 -5.08 16.65
N LEU A 295 -6.59 -5.79 15.63
CA LEU A 295 -7.40 -6.21 14.49
C LEU A 295 -8.17 -7.52 14.73
N GLY A 296 -8.12 -8.08 15.95
CA GLY A 296 -8.88 -9.26 16.33
C GLY A 296 -8.23 -10.60 15.94
N ASP A 297 -6.90 -10.63 15.86
CA ASP A 297 -6.08 -11.73 15.35
C ASP A 297 -6.55 -12.21 13.97
N PRO A 298 -6.19 -11.55 12.87
CA PRO A 298 -6.47 -12.06 11.52
C PRO A 298 -5.97 -13.51 11.39
N ALA A 299 -6.68 -14.41 10.73
CA ALA A 299 -6.20 -15.79 10.55
C ALA A 299 -4.86 -15.83 9.82
N GLN A 300 -4.72 -14.99 8.81
CA GLN A 300 -3.57 -14.96 7.94
C GLN A 300 -2.93 -13.57 7.97
N VAL A 301 -1.62 -13.53 8.16
CA VAL A 301 -0.80 -12.32 8.05
C VAL A 301 0.19 -12.51 6.90
N ILE A 302 0.33 -11.50 6.06
CA ILE A 302 1.26 -11.47 4.92
C ILE A 302 2.15 -10.24 5.09
N TRP A 303 3.46 -10.44 5.20
CA TRP A 303 4.40 -9.33 5.27
C TRP A 303 4.60 -8.69 3.89
N CYS A 304 4.81 -7.37 3.88
CA CYS A 304 5.22 -6.60 2.70
C CYS A 304 6.37 -5.63 3.05
N LEU A 305 6.98 -4.99 2.05
CA LEU A 305 8.22 -4.19 2.20
C LEU A 305 9.38 -4.97 2.86
N HIS A 306 9.58 -6.22 2.46
CA HIS A 306 10.67 -7.07 2.96
C HIS A 306 11.55 -7.65 1.85
N ASP A 307 11.18 -7.41 0.60
CA ASP A 307 11.97 -7.75 -0.59
C ASP A 307 13.24 -6.91 -0.70
N GLU A 308 14.05 -7.23 -1.70
CA GLU A 308 15.29 -6.53 -1.96
C GLU A 308 15.04 -5.08 -2.36
N ALA A 309 15.82 -4.18 -1.77
CA ALA A 309 15.78 -2.75 -2.05
C ALA A 309 17.05 -2.31 -2.81
N PRO A 310 16.98 -1.21 -3.58
CA PRO A 310 18.11 -0.71 -4.36
C PRO A 310 19.02 0.21 -3.53
N ILE A 311 18.67 0.42 -2.25
CA ILE A 311 19.33 1.27 -1.25
C ILE A 311 19.14 0.64 0.13
N LYS A 312 19.91 1.07 1.14
CA LYS A 312 19.73 0.53 2.50
C LYS A 312 18.36 0.93 3.10
N PRO A 313 17.71 0.05 3.87
CA PRO A 313 18.12 -1.32 4.15
C PRO A 313 17.91 -2.20 2.90
N TRP A 314 18.88 -3.04 2.57
CA TRP A 314 18.83 -3.88 1.37
C TRP A 314 17.72 -4.94 1.45
N THR A 315 17.33 -5.31 2.66
CA THR A 315 16.24 -6.24 2.95
C THR A 315 15.79 -6.10 4.41
N VAL A 316 14.71 -6.79 4.77
CA VAL A 316 14.16 -6.84 6.13
C VAL A 316 14.18 -8.27 6.63
N ASP A 317 14.79 -8.50 7.79
CA ASP A 317 14.70 -9.80 8.46
C ASP A 317 13.36 -9.90 9.20
N VAL A 318 12.43 -10.63 8.59
CA VAL A 318 11.07 -10.86 9.11
C VAL A 318 10.96 -12.05 10.06
N GLN A 319 12.05 -12.80 10.31
CA GLN A 319 11.99 -14.00 11.16
C GLN A 319 11.54 -13.68 12.60
N PRO A 320 12.06 -12.63 13.26
CA PRO A 320 11.60 -12.27 14.60
C PRO A 320 10.13 -11.88 14.66
N ALA A 321 9.65 -11.05 13.72
CA ALA A 321 8.23 -10.67 13.62
C ALA A 321 7.34 -11.89 13.38
N THR A 322 7.74 -12.77 12.46
CA THR A 322 7.02 -13.99 12.15
C THR A 322 6.87 -14.88 13.37
N LYS A 323 7.99 -15.19 14.02
CA LYS A 323 8.00 -16.03 15.22
C LYS A 323 7.12 -15.43 16.33
N LEU A 324 7.29 -14.13 16.61
CA LEU A 324 6.60 -13.51 17.73
C LEU A 324 5.09 -13.40 17.49
N VAL A 325 4.66 -13.08 16.27
CA VAL A 325 3.22 -13.05 15.91
C VAL A 325 2.60 -14.44 16.05
N GLU A 326 3.24 -15.48 15.52
CA GLU A 326 2.69 -16.85 15.60
C GLU A 326 2.67 -17.41 17.03
N ASP A 327 3.65 -17.02 17.86
CA ASP A 327 3.75 -17.43 19.27
C ASP A 327 2.74 -16.70 20.17
N LYS A 328 2.40 -15.44 19.85
CA LYS A 328 1.60 -14.56 20.74
C LYS A 328 0.16 -14.34 20.32
N THR A 329 -0.19 -14.71 19.08
CA THR A 329 -1.53 -14.47 18.52
C THR A 329 -2.09 -15.75 17.90
N ARG A 330 -3.34 -15.68 17.45
CA ARG A 330 -3.95 -16.76 16.64
C ARG A 330 -3.62 -16.67 15.15
N SER A 331 -2.84 -15.68 14.74
CA SER A 331 -2.46 -15.45 13.36
C SER A 331 -1.39 -16.43 12.89
N ARG A 332 -1.40 -16.74 11.60
CA ARG A 332 -0.34 -17.49 10.93
C ARG A 332 0.23 -16.66 9.79
N VAL A 333 1.55 -16.62 9.71
CA VAL A 333 2.22 -15.85 8.68
C VAL A 333 2.32 -16.70 7.42
N ARG A 334 1.84 -16.16 6.31
CA ARG A 334 1.99 -16.76 4.99
C ARG A 334 3.00 -15.95 4.18
N ARG A 335 4.03 -16.64 3.70
CA ARG A 335 4.95 -16.12 2.69
C ARG A 335 4.31 -16.24 1.31
N LEU A 336 4.48 -15.21 0.48
CA LEU A 336 4.12 -15.24 -0.93
C LEU A 336 5.39 -15.32 -1.77
N GLU A 337 5.31 -16.05 -2.87
CA GLU A 337 6.32 -16.02 -3.92
C GLU A 337 5.94 -14.96 -4.96
N PRO A 338 6.90 -14.17 -5.48
CA PRO A 338 6.62 -13.13 -6.46
C PRO A 338 5.98 -13.68 -7.74
N ALA A 339 4.98 -12.97 -8.29
CA ALA A 339 4.22 -13.32 -9.48
C ALA A 339 3.59 -14.73 -9.47
N VAL A 340 3.35 -15.29 -8.28
CA VAL A 340 2.59 -16.54 -8.12
C VAL A 340 1.19 -16.21 -7.63
N GLU A 341 0.18 -16.73 -8.32
CA GLU A 341 -1.21 -16.61 -7.88
C GLU A 341 -1.47 -17.49 -6.67
N ASN A 342 -1.99 -16.87 -5.60
CA ASN A 342 -2.26 -17.51 -4.33
C ASN A 342 -3.74 -17.39 -3.96
N GLU A 343 -4.44 -18.51 -3.82
CA GLU A 343 -5.79 -18.50 -3.23
C GLU A 343 -5.72 -18.04 -1.77
N LEU A 344 -6.55 -17.07 -1.41
CA LEU A 344 -6.67 -16.59 -0.03
C LEU A 344 -7.47 -17.59 0.82
N SER A 345 -7.00 -17.81 2.04
CA SER A 345 -7.67 -18.67 3.03
C SER A 345 -8.48 -17.79 3.99
N TRP A 346 -9.73 -18.19 4.22
CA TRP A 346 -10.67 -17.46 5.06
C TRP A 346 -11.00 -18.27 6.31
N ARG A 347 -11.33 -17.62 7.44
CA ARG A 347 -11.90 -18.34 8.58
C ARG A 347 -13.30 -18.83 8.21
N VAL A 348 -13.57 -20.10 8.50
CA VAL A 348 -14.89 -20.72 8.33
C VAL A 348 -15.78 -20.35 9.52
#